data_AF-A0A914TUU3-F1
#
_entry.id   AF-A0A914TUU3-F1
#
_cell.length_a   1.000
_cell.length_b   1.000
_cell.length_c   1.000
_cell.angle_alpha   90.00
_cell.angle_beta   90.00
_cell.angle_gamma   90.00
#
_symmetry.space_group_name_H-M   'P 1'
#
loop_
_entity.id
_entity.type
_entity.pdbx_description
1 polymer ?
#
loop_
_entity_poly.entity_id
_entity_poly.type
_entity_poly.pdbx_seq_one_letter_code
_entity_poly.pdbx_strand_id
1 'polypeptide(L)'
;MFSFVDFTIKCSDEQKKEMLLELSVEEASTVSRNASVSLSLKPANADLILQDHSGISCNLEFYDASVLRFSELATSHYVAQKFNEYIMFSNNTVYFVNPIEGLNFHGFSAGDSLEFGNGKFLGIGASKSVILIEGPGDSRLTSPALGTGDASLAAAVIDSKKTPFRIAQPCLDAVCRISKISPGQAFTEEMVDFCNHSSMVYNLSYTKANEQTVGEGEHADLMIEQYLLKRYEIKLRYPHWPLVEQRVRRKTIYFPIELLHIAEFQRLKFLEAEDVKQIIKACAVIPIKKREEIDRGFRAFNINGDPFCQNTGIFVNEEPLNVKARVLSPPTIVYANGNVAPRDGLWRLPKAAKYISTASCQKWIAVLLEYHLPRPFDLGKFEAFCRIFVDEAHTRSLSLAEPQAVFNLEKLYMDAVREGIEFTLFGHPDAETVLHSHIKTFERKFLFPTQCVRTSTIERVVDGQSKLTLENIVAKLMSNWVVIIIAFL
;
A
#
# COMPACT_ATOMS: atom_id res chain seq x y z
N MET A 1 11.44 -4.76 24.18
CA MET A 1 12.83 -4.29 24.21
C MET A 1 13.65 -5.40 23.58
N PHE A 2 14.10 -5.25 22.33
CA PHE A 2 15.06 -6.18 21.74
C PHE A 2 16.40 -5.46 21.79
N SER A 3 17.22 -5.77 22.78
CA SER A 3 18.63 -5.36 22.78
C SER A 3 19.35 -6.16 21.71
N PHE A 4 20.22 -5.48 20.97
CA PHE A 4 21.10 -6.10 20.00
C PHE A 4 22.08 -7.00 20.76
N VAL A 5 22.09 -8.28 20.41
CA VAL A 5 22.92 -9.29 21.07
C VAL A 5 24.22 -9.42 20.28
N ASP A 6 25.36 -9.21 20.92
CA ASP A 6 26.65 -9.54 20.34
C ASP A 6 26.85 -11.06 20.32
N PHE A 7 27.27 -11.58 19.17
CA PHE A 7 27.45 -13.01 18.93
C PHE A 7 28.92 -13.39 19.03
N THR A 8 29.27 -14.33 19.92
CA THR A 8 30.61 -14.94 19.92
C THR A 8 30.52 -16.35 19.31
N ILE A 9 31.29 -16.59 18.25
CA ILE A 9 31.29 -17.87 17.53
C ILE A 9 32.42 -18.77 18.06
N LYS A 10 32.07 -19.97 18.55
CA LYS A 10 33.04 -21.05 18.85
C LYS A 10 32.76 -22.24 17.93
N CYS A 11 33.75 -22.68 17.17
CA CYS A 11 33.65 -23.84 16.28
C CYS A 11 34.17 -25.08 16.99
N SER A 12 33.36 -26.15 17.06
CA SER A 12 33.79 -27.47 17.52
C SER A 12 33.59 -28.50 16.41
N ASP A 13 34.70 -29.09 15.96
CA ASP A 13 34.85 -30.20 15.00
C ASP A 13 34.70 -29.93 13.48
N GLU A 14 35.69 -30.42 12.72
CA GLU A 14 35.87 -30.21 11.27
C GLU A 14 35.02 -31.14 10.38
N GLN A 15 34.49 -32.25 10.90
CA GLN A 15 33.79 -33.27 10.09
C GLN A 15 32.26 -33.25 10.15
N LYS A 16 31.69 -32.52 11.12
CA LYS A 16 30.29 -32.07 11.15
C LYS A 16 30.33 -30.68 11.76
N LYS A 17 30.21 -29.63 10.94
CA LYS A 17 30.20 -28.24 11.44
C LYS A 17 28.88 -27.97 12.18
N GLU A 18 28.71 -28.57 13.36
CA GLU A 18 27.75 -28.10 14.36
C GLU A 18 28.37 -26.88 15.04
N MET A 19 27.78 -25.72 14.80
CA MET A 19 28.21 -24.47 15.41
C MET A 19 27.26 -24.14 16.55
N LEU A 20 27.81 -24.04 17.76
CA LEU A 20 27.10 -23.53 18.92
C LEU A 20 27.30 -22.01 18.98
N LEU A 21 26.21 -21.27 18.79
CA LEU A 21 26.17 -19.84 19.07
C LEU A 21 25.69 -19.65 20.51
N GLU A 22 26.57 -19.13 21.36
CA GLU A 22 26.21 -18.65 22.70
C GLU A 22 25.75 -17.19 22.57
N LEU A 23 24.48 -16.94 22.88
CA LEU A 23 23.93 -15.58 22.95
C LEU A 23 24.24 -14.99 24.32
N SER A 24 25.17 -14.03 24.39
CA SER A 24 25.36 -13.18 25.57
C SER A 24 24.57 -11.89 25.39
N VAL A 25 23.39 -11.81 26.00
CA VAL A 25 22.60 -10.57 26.02
C VAL A 25 23.27 -9.61 27.01
N GLU A 26 24.02 -8.63 26.50
CA GLU A 26 24.44 -7.49 27.33
C GLU A 26 23.23 -6.61 27.69
N GLU A 27 23.32 -6.05 28.88
CA GLU A 27 22.21 -5.71 29.77
C GLU A 27 21.16 -4.75 29.20
N ALA A 28 19.89 -5.18 29.27
CA ALA A 28 18.78 -4.28 29.54
C ALA A 28 17.72 -5.01 30.38
N SER A 29 17.87 -4.92 31.70
CA SER A 29 16.89 -5.24 32.75
C SER A 29 16.04 -6.51 32.60
N THR A 30 16.35 -7.50 33.45
CA THR A 30 15.47 -8.58 33.95
C THR A 30 14.95 -9.61 32.95
N VAL A 31 15.81 -10.56 32.58
CA VAL A 31 15.65 -12.03 32.70
C VAL A 31 16.82 -12.64 31.92
N SER A 32 17.89 -13.04 32.61
CA SER A 32 18.98 -13.82 32.01
C SER A 32 18.48 -15.24 31.73
N ARG A 33 17.88 -15.47 30.56
CA ARG A 33 17.75 -16.83 30.02
C ARG A 33 18.85 -17.00 28.98
N ASN A 34 19.83 -17.83 29.30
CA ASN A 34 20.80 -18.32 28.34
C ASN A 34 20.01 -19.03 27.23
N ALA A 35 19.86 -18.39 26.09
CA ALA A 35 19.32 -19.01 24.89
C ALA A 35 20.51 -19.59 24.12
N SER A 36 20.51 -20.89 23.89
CA SER A 36 21.46 -21.53 22.98
C SER A 36 20.78 -21.73 21.63
N VAL A 37 21.47 -21.34 20.55
CA VAL A 37 21.03 -21.61 19.18
C VAL A 37 21.95 -22.67 18.60
N SER A 38 21.39 -23.84 18.29
CA SER A 38 22.11 -24.90 17.58
C SER A 38 21.98 -24.67 16.07
N LEU A 39 23.10 -24.38 15.40
CA LEU A 39 23.16 -24.32 13.94
C LEU A 39 23.76 -25.61 13.39
N SER A 40 23.01 -26.30 12.54
CA SER A 40 23.49 -27.47 11.79
C SER A 40 23.71 -27.07 10.34
N LEU A 41 24.97 -27.02 9.92
CA LEU A 41 25.32 -26.81 8.52
C LEU A 41 25.38 -28.16 7.82
N LYS A 42 24.52 -28.34 6.81
CA LYS A 42 24.52 -29.54 5.96
C LYS A 42 24.97 -29.17 4.55
N PRO A 43 25.84 -29.97 3.92
CA PRO A 43 26.17 -29.77 2.51
C PRO A 43 24.90 -29.89 1.66
N ALA A 44 24.82 -29.09 0.60
CA ALA A 44 23.74 -29.20 -0.37
C ALA A 44 23.88 -30.49 -1.19
N ASN A 45 22.78 -30.93 -1.82
CA ASN A 45 22.77 -32.14 -2.65
C ASN A 45 23.55 -31.99 -3.96
N ALA A 46 23.89 -30.76 -4.34
CA ALA A 46 24.63 -30.43 -5.55
C ALA A 46 25.47 -29.16 -5.32
N ASP A 47 26.60 -29.09 -6.01
CA ASP A 47 27.42 -27.90 -6.05
C ASP A 47 26.81 -26.85 -7.01
N LEU A 48 26.87 -25.58 -6.60
CA LEU A 48 26.50 -24.45 -7.47
C LEU A 48 27.76 -23.88 -8.11
N ILE A 49 27.88 -24.02 -9.43
CA ILE A 49 29.01 -23.49 -10.19
C ILE A 49 28.66 -22.08 -10.68
N LEU A 50 29.15 -21.04 -10.00
CA LEU A 50 28.81 -19.64 -10.33
C LEU A 50 29.30 -19.18 -11.71
N GLN A 51 30.34 -19.83 -12.24
CA GLN A 51 30.89 -19.55 -13.59
C GLN A 51 30.07 -20.19 -14.71
N ASP A 52 29.17 -21.12 -14.37
CA ASP A 52 28.28 -21.73 -15.36
C ASP A 52 27.07 -20.81 -15.59
N HIS A 53 27.07 -20.16 -16.74
CA HIS A 53 26.00 -19.26 -17.16
C HIS A 53 25.03 -19.92 -18.16
N SER A 54 25.17 -21.22 -18.43
CA SER A 54 24.29 -21.94 -19.36
C SER A 54 22.81 -21.88 -18.93
N GLY A 55 22.56 -21.83 -17.62
CA GLY A 55 21.24 -21.69 -17.02
C GLY A 55 20.59 -20.32 -17.16
N ILE A 56 21.36 -19.28 -17.52
CA ILE A 56 20.86 -17.91 -17.72
C ILE A 56 20.38 -17.79 -19.17
N SER A 57 19.23 -18.41 -19.45
CA SER A 57 18.65 -18.46 -20.80
C SER A 57 17.14 -18.23 -20.77
N CYS A 58 16.61 -17.57 -21.80
CA CYS A 58 15.18 -17.44 -22.01
C CYS A 58 14.56 -18.74 -22.55
N ASN A 59 15.38 -19.69 -22.98
CA ASN A 59 14.96 -21.03 -23.35
C ASN A 59 14.70 -21.88 -22.09
N LEU A 60 13.43 -22.26 -21.90
CA LEU A 60 12.95 -23.06 -20.78
C LEU A 60 13.63 -24.42 -20.64
N GLU A 61 14.17 -24.98 -21.72
CA GLU A 61 14.89 -26.27 -21.69
C GLU A 61 16.20 -26.19 -20.90
N PHE A 62 16.84 -25.01 -20.91
CA PHE A 62 18.14 -24.78 -20.29
C PHE A 62 18.06 -23.92 -19.04
N TYR A 63 16.93 -23.25 -18.80
CA TYR A 63 16.77 -22.32 -17.69
C TYR A 63 17.01 -22.97 -16.32
N ASP A 64 18.00 -22.45 -15.59
CA ASP A 64 18.27 -22.76 -14.19
C ASP A 64 18.37 -21.47 -13.37
N ALA A 65 17.44 -21.31 -12.42
CA ALA A 65 17.37 -20.13 -11.57
C ALA A 65 18.41 -20.11 -10.43
N SER A 66 19.23 -21.15 -10.27
CA SER A 66 20.12 -21.30 -9.11
C SER A 66 21.16 -20.18 -9.02
N VAL A 67 21.82 -19.85 -10.14
CA VAL A 67 22.78 -18.74 -10.20
C VAL A 67 22.09 -17.38 -10.00
N LEU A 68 20.89 -17.19 -10.56
CA LEU A 68 20.09 -15.97 -10.37
C LEU A 68 19.67 -15.79 -8.90
N ARG A 69 19.21 -16.86 -8.24
CA ARG A 69 18.83 -16.85 -6.81
C ARG A 69 20.02 -16.62 -5.89
N PHE A 70 21.16 -17.22 -6.21
CA PHE A 70 22.40 -16.94 -5.48
C PHE A 70 22.78 -15.47 -5.63
N SER A 71 22.74 -14.94 -6.85
CA SER A 71 23.03 -13.53 -7.14
C SER A 71 22.06 -12.61 -6.40
N GLU A 72 20.78 -12.98 -6.31
CA GLU A 72 19.77 -12.24 -5.54
C GLU A 72 20.16 -12.09 -4.06
N LEU A 73 20.60 -13.18 -3.43
CA LEU A 73 21.03 -13.19 -2.03
C LEU A 73 22.36 -12.46 -1.84
N ALA A 74 23.34 -12.72 -2.71
CA ALA A 74 24.67 -12.12 -2.65
C ALA A 74 24.58 -10.60 -2.74
N THR A 75 23.78 -10.08 -3.67
CA THR A 75 23.59 -8.63 -3.86
C THR A 75 22.79 -7.94 -2.75
N SER A 76 22.19 -8.69 -1.82
CA SER A 76 21.55 -8.19 -0.60
C SER A 76 22.41 -8.38 0.66
N HIS A 77 23.60 -8.97 0.54
CA HIS A 77 24.42 -9.37 1.69
C HIS A 77 24.87 -8.17 2.54
N TYR A 78 25.45 -7.13 1.92
CA TYR A 78 25.89 -5.91 2.60
C TYR A 78 24.81 -5.30 3.51
N VAL A 79 23.61 -5.05 2.97
CA VAL A 79 22.49 -4.46 3.72
C VAL A 79 21.95 -5.40 4.80
N ALA A 80 22.03 -6.73 4.61
CA ALA A 80 21.62 -7.70 5.62
C ALA A 80 22.54 -7.72 6.85
N GLN A 81 23.83 -7.37 6.68
CA GLN A 81 24.78 -7.29 7.80
C GLN A 81 24.63 -6.00 8.63
N LYS A 82 23.97 -4.98 8.08
CA LYS A 82 23.90 -3.62 8.64
C LYS A 82 22.54 -3.33 9.29
N PHE A 83 22.10 -4.20 10.20
CA PHE A 83 20.78 -4.16 10.82
C PHE A 83 20.45 -2.87 11.61
N ASN A 84 21.48 -2.12 12.06
CA ASN A 84 21.29 -0.82 12.73
C ASN A 84 21.02 0.32 11.75
N GLU A 85 21.39 0.16 10.47
CA GLU A 85 21.29 1.19 9.44
C GLU A 85 20.11 0.91 8.48
N TYR A 86 19.79 -0.37 8.27
CA TYR A 86 18.77 -0.82 7.33
C TYR A 86 17.76 -1.76 7.99
N ILE A 87 16.50 -1.59 7.61
CA ILE A 87 15.44 -2.57 7.89
C ILE A 87 15.06 -3.25 6.59
N MET A 88 15.27 -4.55 6.59
CA MET A 88 14.95 -5.42 5.48
C MET A 88 13.57 -6.03 5.67
N PHE A 89 12.72 -5.88 4.65
CA PHE A 89 11.44 -6.55 4.57
C PHE A 89 11.43 -7.41 3.33
N SER A 90 11.40 -8.74 3.50
CA SER A 90 11.77 -9.72 2.46
C SER A 90 13.20 -9.50 1.95
N ASN A 91 13.73 -10.44 1.17
CA ASN A 91 15.14 -10.40 0.74
C ASN A 91 15.48 -9.26 -0.23
N ASN A 92 14.49 -8.47 -0.64
CA ASN A 92 14.57 -7.60 -1.81
C ASN A 92 14.28 -6.13 -1.51
N THR A 93 13.64 -5.81 -0.37
CA THR A 93 13.25 -4.43 -0.06
C THR A 93 13.86 -3.98 1.25
N VAL A 94 14.60 -2.88 1.19
CA VAL A 94 15.27 -2.29 2.36
C VAL A 94 14.77 -0.87 2.58
N TYR A 95 14.68 -0.47 3.85
CA TYR A 95 14.36 0.88 4.29
C TYR A 95 15.45 1.38 5.21
N PHE A 96 15.70 2.68 5.18
CA PHE A 96 16.73 3.31 5.99
C PHE A 96 16.19 3.61 7.39
N VAL A 97 16.91 3.17 8.42
CA VAL A 97 16.52 3.34 9.83
C VAL A 97 16.65 4.80 10.28
N ASN A 98 17.58 5.57 9.70
CA ASN A 98 17.86 6.90 10.24
C ASN A 98 18.20 7.95 9.16
N PRO A 99 17.24 8.33 8.31
CA PRO A 99 17.41 9.50 7.44
C PRO A 99 17.22 10.83 8.20
N ILE A 100 16.79 10.79 9.48
CA ILE A 100 16.28 11.96 10.22
C ILE A 100 17.36 12.60 11.12
N GLU A 101 18.33 11.84 11.66
CA GLU A 101 19.39 12.37 12.54
C GLU A 101 20.58 13.04 11.80
N GLY A 102 20.34 13.70 10.67
CA GLY A 102 21.31 14.63 10.05
C GLY A 102 22.57 14.00 9.43
N LEU A 103 22.74 12.68 9.51
CA LEU A 103 23.75 11.96 8.74
C LEU A 103 23.25 11.80 7.30
N ASN A 104 23.94 12.42 6.34
CA ASN A 104 23.68 12.28 4.90
C ASN A 104 23.84 10.80 4.49
N PHE A 105 22.78 10.01 4.65
CA PHE A 105 22.79 8.58 4.36
C PHE A 105 22.67 8.39 2.86
N HIS A 106 23.82 8.22 2.17
CA HIS A 106 23.90 8.14 0.70
C HIS A 106 23.30 9.34 -0.03
N GLY A 107 23.24 10.50 0.63
CA GLY A 107 22.64 11.73 0.11
C GLY A 107 21.13 11.85 0.27
N PHE A 108 20.48 10.98 1.05
CA PHE A 108 19.12 11.23 1.56
C PHE A 108 19.17 12.16 2.78
N SER A 109 18.17 13.01 2.89
CA SER A 109 18.02 14.00 3.97
C SER A 109 16.72 13.80 4.75
N ALA A 110 16.62 14.41 5.93
CA ALA A 110 15.38 14.42 6.71
C ALA A 110 14.18 14.97 5.91
N GLY A 111 14.41 15.89 4.98
CA GLY A 111 13.36 16.46 4.11
C GLY A 111 12.80 15.49 3.07
N ASP A 112 13.47 14.38 2.80
CA ASP A 112 12.97 13.32 1.91
C ASP A 112 11.97 12.39 2.63
N SER A 113 11.95 12.40 3.97
CA SER A 113 11.03 11.63 4.81
C SER A 113 9.93 12.55 5.35
N LEU A 114 8.68 12.19 5.09
CA LEU A 114 7.54 12.97 5.54
C LEU A 114 7.01 12.39 6.85
N GLU A 115 7.01 13.16 7.93
CA GLU A 115 6.18 12.87 9.09
C GLU A 115 4.77 13.41 8.86
N PHE A 116 3.75 12.55 8.99
CA PHE A 116 2.36 12.91 8.72
C PHE A 116 1.48 12.56 9.94
N GLY A 117 1.72 13.27 11.05
CA GLY A 117 0.90 13.24 12.26
C GLY A 117 0.81 11.88 12.97
N ASN A 118 0.31 11.87 14.21
CA ASN A 118 -0.05 10.65 14.96
C ASN A 118 1.06 9.58 15.08
N GLY A 119 2.34 10.01 15.13
CA GLY A 119 3.48 9.09 15.21
C GLY A 119 3.64 8.23 13.96
N LYS A 120 3.37 8.79 12.78
CA LYS A 120 3.52 8.14 11.48
C LYS A 120 4.55 8.90 10.64
N PHE A 121 5.36 8.17 9.90
CA PHE A 121 6.31 8.75 8.96
C PHE A 121 6.42 7.93 7.70
N LEU A 122 6.90 8.57 6.63
CA LEU A 122 7.12 7.95 5.33
C LEU A 122 8.59 7.51 5.25
N GLY A 123 8.83 6.23 5.48
CA GLY A 123 10.16 5.65 5.39
C GLY A 123 10.61 5.54 3.95
N ILE A 124 11.87 5.92 3.70
CA ILE A 124 12.52 5.86 2.40
C ILE A 124 13.29 4.55 2.32
N GLY A 125 13.28 3.95 1.15
CA GLY A 125 13.96 2.70 0.90
C GLY A 125 14.23 2.48 -0.58
N ALA A 126 14.72 1.29 -0.88
CA ALA A 126 14.91 0.81 -2.23
C ALA A 126 14.57 -0.67 -2.30
N SER A 127 14.08 -1.11 -3.45
CA SER A 127 13.98 -2.52 -3.79
C SER A 127 15.06 -2.88 -4.80
N LYS A 128 15.63 -4.07 -4.64
CA LYS A 128 16.56 -4.69 -5.57
C LYS A 128 16.03 -6.08 -5.94
N SER A 129 16.13 -6.42 -7.22
CA SER A 129 15.92 -7.77 -7.73
C SER A 129 16.89 -8.08 -8.86
N VAL A 130 17.31 -9.32 -9.00
CA VAL A 130 18.09 -9.85 -10.11
C VAL A 130 17.15 -10.62 -11.01
N ILE A 131 17.02 -10.17 -12.26
CA ILE A 131 16.12 -10.77 -13.25
C ILE A 131 16.89 -11.20 -14.49
N LEU A 132 16.30 -12.12 -15.25
CA LEU A 132 16.73 -12.44 -16.60
C LEU A 132 16.20 -11.39 -17.58
N ILE A 133 17.06 -10.88 -18.45
CA ILE A 133 16.69 -10.01 -19.57
C ILE A 133 17.24 -10.56 -20.88
N GLU A 134 16.56 -10.22 -21.97
CA GLU A 134 17.17 -10.29 -23.30
C GLU A 134 18.26 -9.22 -23.36
N GLY A 135 19.51 -9.64 -23.57
CA GLY A 135 20.63 -8.72 -23.68
C GLY A 135 20.56 -7.89 -24.96
N PRO A 136 21.34 -6.80 -25.03
CA PRO A 136 21.51 -6.09 -26.29
C PRO A 136 22.09 -7.11 -27.28
N GLY A 137 21.44 -7.32 -28.43
CA GLY A 137 21.82 -8.30 -29.45
C GLY A 137 23.18 -8.05 -30.13
N ASP A 138 24.13 -7.45 -29.42
CA ASP A 138 25.55 -7.36 -29.77
C ASP A 138 26.22 -8.70 -29.42
N SER A 139 26.76 -9.35 -30.44
CA SER A 139 27.30 -10.71 -30.42
C SER A 139 28.53 -10.92 -29.51
N ARG A 140 28.91 -9.91 -28.71
CA ARG A 140 30.05 -9.94 -27.78
C ARG A 140 29.65 -10.29 -26.35
N LEU A 141 28.37 -10.21 -26.01
CA LEU A 141 27.81 -10.55 -24.70
C LEU A 141 26.92 -11.81 -24.74
N THR A 142 26.81 -12.45 -25.91
CA THR A 142 26.14 -13.75 -26.06
C THR A 142 26.91 -14.82 -25.32
N SER A 143 26.22 -15.62 -24.49
CA SER A 143 26.83 -16.79 -23.86
C SER A 143 27.33 -17.75 -24.96
N PRO A 144 28.64 -18.01 -25.06
CA PRO A 144 29.18 -18.92 -26.10
C PRO A 144 28.72 -20.36 -25.90
N ALA A 145 28.13 -20.68 -24.74
CA ALA A 145 27.89 -22.04 -24.27
C ALA A 145 26.80 -22.80 -25.05
N LEU A 146 25.88 -22.12 -25.75
CA LEU A 146 24.77 -22.79 -26.42
C LEU A 146 24.80 -22.78 -27.94
N GLY A 147 25.65 -22.00 -28.61
CA GLY A 147 25.64 -21.91 -30.08
C GLY A 147 24.30 -21.44 -30.69
N THR A 148 23.34 -21.01 -29.88
CA THR A 148 21.96 -20.62 -30.29
C THR A 148 21.80 -19.12 -30.53
N GLY A 149 22.85 -18.30 -30.33
CA GLY A 149 22.73 -16.84 -30.45
C GLY A 149 21.86 -16.20 -29.36
N ASP A 150 21.54 -16.92 -28.29
CA ASP A 150 20.77 -16.42 -27.15
C ASP A 150 21.64 -15.44 -26.33
N ALA A 151 21.25 -14.16 -26.35
CA ALA A 151 21.94 -13.07 -25.69
C ALA A 151 21.38 -12.79 -24.28
N SER A 152 20.85 -13.81 -23.60
CA SER A 152 20.26 -13.66 -22.27
C SER A 152 21.29 -13.20 -21.23
N LEU A 153 20.91 -12.23 -20.39
CA LEU A 153 21.76 -11.64 -19.35
C LEU A 153 21.02 -11.56 -18.01
N ALA A 154 21.78 -11.59 -16.90
CA ALA A 154 21.26 -11.23 -15.59
C ALA A 154 21.36 -9.71 -15.39
N ALA A 155 20.27 -9.08 -14.93
CA ALA A 155 20.21 -7.66 -14.65
C ALA A 155 19.75 -7.39 -13.22
N ALA A 156 20.49 -6.51 -12.52
CA ALA A 156 20.04 -5.94 -11.26
C ALA A 156 19.07 -4.78 -11.54
N VAL A 157 17.86 -4.89 -11.01
CA VAL A 157 16.81 -3.89 -11.10
C VAL A 157 16.66 -3.23 -9.74
N ILE A 158 16.87 -1.91 -9.71
CA ILE A 158 16.74 -1.08 -8.52
C ILE A 158 15.56 -0.13 -8.71
N ASP A 159 14.73 0.03 -7.69
CA ASP A 159 13.65 1.02 -7.66
C ASP A 159 13.56 1.67 -6.28
N SER A 160 13.37 2.99 -6.22
CA SER A 160 13.16 3.68 -4.95
C SER A 160 11.77 3.36 -4.38
N LYS A 161 11.70 3.12 -3.07
CA LYS A 161 10.46 2.82 -2.33
C LYS A 161 10.22 3.87 -1.26
N LYS A 162 8.95 4.18 -1.03
CA LYS A 162 8.48 4.97 0.10
C LYS A 162 7.32 4.22 0.73
N THR A 163 7.34 4.01 2.05
CA THR A 163 6.29 3.24 2.75
C THR A 163 6.00 3.87 4.11
N PRO A 164 4.72 3.95 4.50
CA PRO A 164 4.34 4.53 5.77
C PRO A 164 4.62 3.56 6.93
N PHE A 165 5.27 4.09 7.96
CA PHE A 165 5.68 3.38 9.17
C PHE A 165 5.22 4.12 10.43
N ARG A 166 5.21 3.40 11.55
CA ARG A 166 5.04 3.99 12.88
C ARG A 166 6.37 4.43 13.47
N ILE A 167 6.38 5.59 14.11
CA ILE A 167 7.45 6.06 14.97
C ILE A 167 7.33 5.35 16.33
N ALA A 168 8.46 5.07 16.96
CA ALA A 168 8.47 4.59 18.35
C ALA A 168 7.78 5.60 19.26
N GLN A 169 6.82 5.13 20.05
CA GLN A 169 6.09 5.99 20.99
C GLN A 169 5.50 5.16 22.14
N PRO A 170 5.27 5.77 23.31
CA PRO A 170 4.53 5.12 24.39
C PRO A 170 3.16 4.63 23.91
N CYS A 171 2.81 3.40 24.28
CA CYS A 171 1.51 2.82 23.92
C CYS A 171 0.36 3.67 24.51
N LEU A 172 0.57 4.21 25.72
CA LEU A 172 -0.36 5.11 26.40
C LEU A 172 -0.76 6.30 25.52
N ASP A 173 0.22 7.03 24.98
CA ASP A 173 -0.03 8.21 24.14
C ASP A 173 -0.82 7.86 22.88
N ALA A 174 -0.46 6.73 22.29
CA ALA A 174 -1.10 6.26 21.07
C ALA A 174 -2.56 5.89 21.34
N VAL A 175 -2.83 5.13 22.40
CA VAL A 175 -4.19 4.77 22.83
C VAL A 175 -5.02 6.02 23.14
N CYS A 176 -4.50 6.97 23.92
CA CYS A 176 -5.16 8.25 24.23
C CYS A 176 -5.62 8.98 22.97
N ARG A 177 -4.77 9.05 21.94
CA ARG A 177 -5.09 9.76 20.69
C ARG A 177 -6.20 9.07 19.90
N ILE A 178 -6.20 7.73 19.85
CA ILE A 178 -7.22 6.98 19.13
C ILE A 178 -8.58 7.10 19.81
N SER A 179 -8.63 6.90 21.13
CA SER A 179 -9.87 7.02 21.89
C SER A 179 -10.27 8.48 22.17
N LYS A 180 -9.42 9.45 21.81
CA LYS A 180 -9.61 10.90 22.04
C LYS A 180 -9.84 11.23 23.52
N ILE A 181 -9.10 10.56 24.40
CA ILE A 181 -9.15 10.77 25.85
C ILE A 181 -7.81 11.27 26.38
N SER A 182 -7.85 11.88 27.57
CA SER A 182 -6.64 12.25 28.31
C SER A 182 -6.19 11.13 29.28
N PRO A 183 -4.88 11.01 29.58
CA PRO A 183 -4.39 10.11 30.61
C PRO A 183 -5.05 10.42 31.97
N GLY A 184 -5.94 9.53 32.44
CA GLY A 184 -6.72 9.72 33.67
C GLY A 184 -8.25 9.73 33.48
N GLN A 185 -8.73 9.77 32.24
CA GLN A 185 -10.14 9.45 31.96
C GLN A 185 -10.36 7.94 31.96
N ALA A 186 -11.56 7.51 32.35
CA ALA A 186 -11.92 6.10 32.35
C ALA A 186 -12.07 5.58 30.91
N PHE A 187 -11.61 4.36 30.67
CA PHE A 187 -11.79 3.66 29.40
C PHE A 187 -13.14 2.94 29.40
N THR A 188 -13.94 3.12 28.34
CA THR A 188 -15.19 2.38 28.15
C THR A 188 -14.96 1.13 27.30
N GLU A 189 -15.87 0.14 27.38
CA GLU A 189 -15.79 -1.08 26.55
C GLU A 189 -15.85 -0.76 25.05
N GLU A 190 -16.68 0.20 24.62
CA GLU A 190 -16.73 0.66 23.23
C GLU A 190 -15.39 1.20 22.73
N MET A 191 -14.62 1.87 23.60
CA MET A 191 -13.28 2.36 23.27
C MET A 191 -12.28 1.21 23.13
N VAL A 192 -12.43 0.14 23.91
CA VAL A 192 -11.61 -1.09 23.78
C VAL A 192 -11.84 -1.72 22.41
N ASP A 193 -13.10 -1.89 22.01
CA ASP A 193 -13.47 -2.43 20.69
C ASP A 193 -12.89 -1.58 19.56
N PHE A 194 -13.07 -0.26 19.64
CA PHE A 194 -12.53 0.67 18.65
C PHE A 194 -11.00 0.58 18.52
N CYS A 195 -10.28 0.51 19.64
CA CYS A 195 -8.83 0.37 19.65
C CYS A 195 -8.38 -0.98 19.05
N ASN A 196 -9.11 -2.06 19.32
CA ASN A 196 -8.83 -3.39 18.76
C ASN A 196 -9.03 -3.44 17.24
N HIS A 197 -9.99 -2.69 16.71
CA HIS A 197 -10.18 -2.53 15.27
C HIS A 197 -9.09 -1.66 14.60
N SER A 198 -8.43 -0.78 15.35
CA SER A 198 -7.47 0.19 14.80
C SER A 198 -6.12 -0.41 14.32
N SER A 199 -5.88 -1.71 14.54
CA SER A 199 -4.63 -2.44 14.20
C SER A 199 -3.34 -1.89 14.82
N MET A 200 -3.43 -0.89 15.71
CA MET A 200 -2.28 -0.24 16.34
C MET A 200 -1.83 -0.92 17.62
N VAL A 201 -2.79 -1.39 18.41
CA VAL A 201 -2.54 -2.08 19.67
C VAL A 201 -3.08 -3.48 19.55
N TYR A 202 -2.25 -4.46 19.93
CA TYR A 202 -2.61 -5.86 19.84
C TYR A 202 -3.57 -6.20 20.97
N ASN A 203 -4.87 -6.36 20.65
CA ASN A 203 -5.88 -6.99 21.51
C ASN A 203 -5.91 -6.47 22.97
N LEU A 204 -6.47 -5.29 23.18
CA LEU A 204 -6.84 -4.76 24.48
C LEU A 204 -7.91 -5.65 25.15
N SER A 205 -7.68 -5.92 26.43
CA SER A 205 -8.57 -6.64 27.34
C SER A 205 -9.70 -5.75 27.82
N TYR A 206 -10.83 -6.36 28.18
CA TYR A 206 -11.87 -5.70 28.96
C TYR A 206 -11.53 -5.65 30.46
N THR A 207 -10.58 -6.48 30.93
CA THR A 207 -10.14 -6.49 32.32
C THR A 207 -8.99 -5.51 32.57
N LYS A 208 -8.91 -5.03 33.81
CA LYS A 208 -7.97 -4.00 34.26
C LYS A 208 -6.87 -4.60 35.15
N ALA A 209 -5.79 -3.86 35.34
CA ALA A 209 -4.67 -4.33 36.17
C ALA A 209 -5.02 -4.55 37.65
N ASN A 210 -6.04 -3.83 38.15
CA ASN A 210 -6.59 -3.97 39.51
C ASN A 210 -7.73 -4.99 39.63
N GLU A 211 -8.02 -5.75 38.58
CA GLU A 211 -9.09 -6.76 38.56
C GLU A 211 -8.54 -8.12 38.11
N GLN A 212 -7.61 -8.11 37.16
CA GLN A 212 -7.02 -9.31 36.57
C GLN A 212 -5.91 -9.88 37.46
N THR A 213 -5.98 -11.17 37.77
CA THR A 213 -4.93 -11.92 38.47
C THR A 213 -3.86 -12.44 37.50
N VAL A 214 -2.66 -12.68 38.02
CA VAL A 214 -1.53 -13.25 37.24
C VAL A 214 -1.85 -14.67 36.76
N GLY A 215 -2.60 -15.45 37.54
CA GLY A 215 -3.16 -16.75 37.16
C GLY A 215 -2.18 -17.92 37.15
N GLU A 216 -0.86 -17.69 37.20
CA GLU A 216 0.16 -18.73 37.26
C GLU A 216 1.41 -18.31 38.07
N GLY A 217 2.11 -19.30 38.65
CA GLY A 217 3.35 -19.12 39.42
C GLY A 217 3.13 -18.87 40.92
N GLU A 218 4.20 -18.51 41.63
CA GLU A 218 4.18 -18.26 43.08
C GLU A 218 3.26 -17.09 43.49
N HIS A 219 2.84 -16.27 42.53
CA HIS A 219 2.01 -15.08 42.73
C HIS A 219 0.69 -15.15 41.94
N ALA A 220 0.20 -16.36 41.64
CA ALA A 220 -1.00 -16.57 40.83
C ALA A 220 -2.25 -15.82 41.32
N ASP A 221 -2.42 -15.72 42.64
CA ASP A 221 -3.59 -15.08 43.28
C ASP A 221 -3.47 -13.55 43.39
N LEU A 222 -2.30 -12.98 43.09
CA LEU A 222 -2.12 -11.53 43.12
C LEU A 222 -2.73 -10.89 41.87
N MET A 223 -3.38 -9.75 42.07
CA MET A 223 -3.75 -8.87 40.95
C MET A 223 -2.50 -8.34 40.26
N ILE A 224 -2.57 -8.08 38.97
CA ILE A 224 -1.42 -7.63 38.17
C ILE A 224 -0.78 -6.37 38.78
N GLU A 225 -1.57 -5.41 39.27
CA GLU A 225 -1.05 -4.22 39.95
C GLU A 225 -0.25 -4.57 41.21
N GLN A 226 -0.72 -5.54 42.00
CA GLN A 226 -0.11 -5.95 43.26
C GLN A 226 1.18 -6.74 43.01
N TYR A 227 1.15 -7.60 41.99
CA TYR A 227 2.32 -8.34 41.53
C TYR A 227 3.42 -7.39 41.06
N LEU A 228 3.10 -6.40 40.23
CA LEU A 228 4.08 -5.43 39.72
C LEU A 228 4.69 -4.59 40.85
N LEU A 229 3.87 -4.15 41.81
CA LEU A 229 4.35 -3.42 42.98
C LEU A 229 5.24 -4.30 43.88
N LYS A 230 4.82 -5.53 44.18
CA LYS A 230 5.54 -6.43 45.09
C LYS A 230 6.85 -6.97 44.50
N ARG A 231 6.83 -7.33 43.21
CA ARG A 231 7.96 -8.04 42.56
C ARG A 231 8.96 -7.10 41.89
N TYR A 232 8.49 -5.97 41.35
CA TYR A 232 9.31 -5.05 40.56
C TYR A 232 9.30 -3.61 41.12
N GLU A 233 8.60 -3.36 42.23
CA GLU A 233 8.48 -2.01 42.83
C GLU A 233 7.86 -0.97 41.88
N ILE A 234 7.08 -1.43 40.89
CA ILE A 234 6.40 -0.58 39.92
C ILE A 234 5.00 -0.27 40.43
N LYS A 235 4.76 0.99 40.81
CA LYS A 235 3.42 1.49 41.12
C LYS A 235 2.74 1.99 39.85
N LEU A 236 1.69 1.28 39.41
CA LEU A 236 0.93 1.69 38.24
C LEU A 236 0.21 3.03 38.47
N ARG A 237 0.22 3.91 37.46
CA ARG A 237 -0.52 5.19 37.52
C ARG A 237 -1.97 5.02 37.11
N TYR A 238 -2.23 4.14 36.15
CA TYR A 238 -3.53 3.88 35.57
C TYR A 238 -3.94 2.40 35.71
N PRO A 239 -4.05 1.86 36.94
CA PRO A 239 -4.37 0.44 37.12
C PRO A 239 -5.78 0.07 36.65
N HIS A 240 -6.65 1.07 36.48
CA HIS A 240 -8.02 0.95 35.98
C HIS A 240 -8.13 1.00 34.44
N TRP A 241 -7.01 1.03 33.73
CA TRP A 241 -7.00 0.98 32.26
C TRP A 241 -6.94 -0.46 31.76
N PRO A 242 -7.43 -0.71 30.53
CA PRO A 242 -7.36 -2.03 29.91
C PRO A 242 -5.92 -2.51 29.77
N LEU A 243 -5.75 -3.83 29.76
CA LEU A 243 -4.47 -4.50 29.57
C LEU A 243 -4.27 -4.88 28.10
N VAL A 244 -3.03 -4.99 27.62
CA VAL A 244 -2.71 -5.62 26.33
C VAL A 244 -2.63 -7.13 26.52
N GLU A 245 -3.39 -7.90 25.74
CA GLU A 245 -3.42 -9.36 25.81
C GLU A 245 -2.57 -10.01 24.71
N GLN A 246 -1.58 -10.79 25.11
CA GLN A 246 -0.82 -11.65 24.20
C GLN A 246 -1.20 -13.12 24.42
N ARG A 247 -1.87 -13.73 23.44
CA ARG A 247 -2.15 -15.16 23.45
C ARG A 247 -0.93 -15.96 22.98
N VAL A 248 -0.34 -16.73 23.89
CA VAL A 248 0.80 -17.62 23.62
C VAL A 248 0.34 -19.07 23.83
N ARG A 249 0.14 -19.80 22.73
CA ARG A 249 -0.39 -21.18 22.70
C ARG A 249 -1.75 -21.29 23.42
N ARG A 250 -1.77 -21.78 24.66
CA ARG A 250 -2.97 -21.95 25.49
C ARG A 250 -3.04 -20.96 26.66
N LYS A 251 -2.14 -19.97 26.70
CA LYS A 251 -2.02 -19.01 27.80
C LYS A 251 -2.22 -17.60 27.28
N THR A 252 -2.81 -16.74 28.10
CA THR A 252 -2.91 -15.31 27.83
C THR A 252 -2.02 -14.57 28.81
N ILE A 253 -1.11 -13.75 28.29
CA ILE A 253 -0.23 -12.90 29.08
C ILE A 253 -0.76 -11.48 28.97
N TYR A 254 -0.82 -10.78 30.10
CA TYR A 254 -1.36 -9.45 30.20
C TYR A 254 -0.27 -8.43 30.50
N PHE A 255 -0.30 -7.29 29.81
CA PHE A 255 0.67 -6.21 29.97
C PHE A 255 -0.03 -4.87 30.17
N PRO A 256 0.26 -4.11 31.23
CA PRO A 256 -0.28 -2.75 31.38
C PRO A 256 0.19 -1.82 30.27
N ILE A 257 -0.75 -1.08 29.66
CA ILE A 257 -0.48 -0.16 28.54
C ILE A 257 0.62 0.86 28.87
N GLU A 258 0.64 1.36 30.11
CA GLU A 258 1.60 2.38 30.55
C GLU A 258 3.07 1.92 30.56
N LEU A 259 3.31 0.61 30.54
CA LEU A 259 4.66 0.03 30.52
C LEU A 259 5.12 -0.35 29.10
N LEU A 260 4.26 -0.16 28.10
CA LEU A 260 4.51 -0.60 26.73
C LEU A 260 4.88 0.56 25.80
N HIS A 261 5.70 0.23 24.82
CA HIS A 261 6.03 1.10 23.70
C HIS A 261 5.66 0.42 22.39
N ILE A 262 5.13 1.21 21.45
CA ILE A 262 4.96 0.77 20.07
C ILE A 262 6.36 0.74 19.45
N ALA A 263 6.75 -0.43 18.93
CA ALA A 263 8.02 -0.54 18.19
C ALA A 263 7.98 0.31 16.91
N GLU A 264 9.11 0.92 16.59
CA GLU A 264 9.34 1.63 15.34
C GLU A 264 9.26 0.71 14.12
N PHE A 265 9.14 1.31 12.93
CA PHE A 265 9.15 0.64 11.63
C PHE A 265 8.07 -0.44 11.43
N GLN A 266 6.96 -0.34 12.16
CA GLN A 266 5.77 -1.13 11.87
C GLN A 266 5.06 -0.56 10.64
N ARG A 267 4.93 -1.35 9.57
CA ARG A 267 4.23 -0.96 8.34
C ARG A 267 2.76 -0.68 8.59
N LEU A 268 2.28 0.45 8.11
CA LEU A 268 0.87 0.80 8.14
C LEU A 268 0.14 0.18 6.94
N LYS A 269 -0.82 -0.72 7.22
CA LYS A 269 -1.66 -1.36 6.18
C LYS A 269 -2.87 -0.51 5.78
N PHE A 270 -3.36 0.30 6.70
CA PHE A 270 -4.52 1.16 6.53
C PHE A 270 -4.13 2.61 6.81
N LEU A 271 -4.64 3.52 5.98
CA LEU A 271 -4.33 4.94 6.01
C LEU A 271 -5.62 5.72 5.82
N GLU A 272 -5.75 6.82 6.54
CA GLU A 272 -6.85 7.75 6.35
C GLU A 272 -6.70 8.51 5.03
N ALA A 273 -7.81 8.99 4.48
CA ALA A 273 -7.80 9.69 3.18
C ALA A 273 -6.83 10.89 3.13
N GLU A 274 -6.70 11.63 4.25
CA GLU A 274 -5.77 12.77 4.33
C GLU A 274 -4.31 12.32 4.40
N ASP A 275 -4.01 11.20 5.09
CA ASP A 275 -2.67 10.60 5.11
C ASP A 275 -2.28 10.15 3.70
N VAL A 276 -3.19 9.46 3.00
CA VAL A 276 -2.99 9.01 1.61
C VAL A 276 -2.68 10.19 0.70
N LYS A 277 -3.44 11.28 0.81
CA LYS A 277 -3.22 12.50 0.01
C LYS A 277 -1.85 13.13 0.26
N GLN A 278 -1.42 13.23 1.52
CA GLN A 278 -0.09 13.74 1.88
C GLN A 278 1.02 12.84 1.31
N ILE A 279 0.88 11.52 1.46
CA ILE A 279 1.84 10.53 0.92
C ILE A 279 1.90 10.61 -0.61
N ILE A 280 0.75 10.64 -1.30
CA ILE A 280 0.70 10.78 -2.77
C ILE A 280 1.46 12.03 -3.20
N LYS A 281 1.25 13.16 -2.52
CA LYS A 281 1.94 14.41 -2.82
C LYS A 281 3.45 14.31 -2.60
N ALA A 282 3.90 13.62 -1.54
CA ALA A 282 5.32 13.41 -1.27
C ALA A 282 5.99 12.39 -2.22
N CYS A 283 5.23 11.42 -2.72
CA CYS A 283 5.71 10.41 -3.66
C CYS A 283 5.68 10.88 -5.12
N ALA A 284 4.87 11.90 -5.46
CA ALA A 284 4.77 12.45 -6.79
C ALA A 284 6.01 13.31 -7.14
N VAL A 285 7.04 12.65 -7.65
CA VAL A 285 8.30 13.28 -8.08
C VAL A 285 8.45 13.22 -9.61
N ILE A 286 9.13 14.22 -10.17
CA ILE A 286 9.46 14.24 -11.60
C ILE A 286 10.50 13.16 -11.96
N PRO A 287 10.58 12.70 -13.22
CA PRO A 287 11.46 11.61 -13.62
C PRO A 287 12.95 11.81 -13.27
N ILE A 288 13.47 13.03 -13.38
CA ILE A 288 14.88 13.34 -13.06
C ILE A 288 15.16 13.10 -11.56
N LYS A 289 14.28 13.59 -10.67
CA LYS A 289 14.42 13.35 -9.23
C LYS A 289 14.22 11.88 -8.87
N LYS A 290 13.29 11.19 -9.53
CA LYS A 290 13.10 9.74 -9.35
C LYS A 290 14.36 8.98 -9.73
N ARG A 291 15.05 9.39 -10.79
CA ARG A 291 16.35 8.81 -11.18
C ARG A 291 17.41 9.03 -10.11
N GLU A 292 17.55 10.24 -9.57
CA GLU A 292 18.48 10.52 -8.45
C GLU A 292 18.15 9.67 -7.20
N GLU A 293 16.88 9.47 -6.88
CA GLU A 293 16.45 8.57 -5.80
C GLU A 293 16.86 7.11 -6.07
N ILE A 294 16.73 6.62 -7.30
CA ILE A 294 17.15 5.27 -7.69
C ILE A 294 18.67 5.13 -7.58
N ASP A 295 19.44 6.11 -8.07
CA ASP A 295 20.90 6.09 -8.02
C ASP A 295 21.42 6.11 -6.57
N ARG A 296 20.76 6.88 -5.69
CA ARG A 296 21.02 6.84 -4.24
C ARG A 296 20.67 5.47 -3.63
N GLY A 297 19.55 4.88 -4.04
CA GLY A 297 19.14 3.53 -3.64
C GLY A 297 20.15 2.46 -4.05
N PHE A 298 20.70 2.54 -5.27
CA PHE A 298 21.74 1.64 -5.75
C PHE A 298 23.01 1.72 -4.91
N ARG A 299 23.48 2.95 -4.61
CA ARG A 299 24.63 3.17 -3.72
C ARG A 299 24.42 2.59 -2.32
N ALA A 300 23.20 2.63 -1.81
CA ALA A 300 22.87 2.11 -0.50
C ALA A 300 23.02 0.57 -0.38
N PHE A 301 22.83 -0.17 -1.48
CA PHE A 301 23.12 -1.61 -1.50
C PHE A 301 24.63 -1.91 -1.52
N ASN A 302 25.47 -0.96 -1.94
CA ASN A 302 26.93 -1.06 -2.00
C ASN A 302 27.45 -2.39 -2.57
N ILE A 303 26.79 -2.90 -3.62
CA ILE A 303 27.02 -4.25 -4.15
C ILE A 303 28.49 -4.46 -4.54
N ASN A 304 29.05 -3.54 -5.33
CA ASN A 304 30.44 -3.65 -5.82
C ASN A 304 31.48 -3.44 -4.72
N GLY A 305 31.11 -2.77 -3.62
CA GLY A 305 31.97 -2.55 -2.45
C GLY A 305 31.88 -3.67 -1.41
N ASP A 306 30.93 -4.60 -1.54
CA ASP A 306 30.76 -5.73 -0.62
C ASP A 306 31.86 -6.78 -0.86
N PRO A 307 32.71 -7.09 0.14
CA PRO A 307 33.72 -8.15 0.03
C PRO A 307 33.12 -9.51 -0.37
N PHE A 308 31.87 -9.80 0.01
CA PHE A 308 31.20 -11.04 -0.38
C PHE A 308 30.92 -11.09 -1.89
N CYS A 309 30.43 -9.99 -2.47
CA CYS A 309 30.22 -9.90 -3.92
C CYS A 309 31.55 -9.95 -4.68
N GLN A 310 32.59 -9.26 -4.19
CA GLN A 310 33.92 -9.28 -4.79
C GLN A 310 34.52 -10.70 -4.81
N ASN A 311 34.41 -11.44 -3.70
CA ASN A 311 34.92 -12.81 -3.59
C ASN A 311 34.14 -13.81 -4.45
N THR A 312 32.86 -13.55 -4.72
CA THR A 312 32.01 -14.39 -5.58
C THR A 312 32.12 -14.00 -7.06
N GLY A 313 32.84 -12.92 -7.38
CA GLY A 313 32.98 -12.40 -8.75
C GLY A 313 31.72 -11.71 -9.28
N ILE A 314 30.78 -11.34 -8.41
CA ILE A 314 29.55 -10.64 -8.78
C ILE A 314 29.84 -9.14 -8.81
N PHE A 315 29.65 -8.54 -9.97
CA PHE A 315 29.76 -7.10 -10.19
C PHE A 315 28.52 -6.60 -10.93
N VAL A 316 28.03 -5.43 -10.54
CA VAL A 316 26.90 -4.75 -11.18
C VAL A 316 27.40 -3.48 -11.83
N ASN A 317 27.04 -3.24 -13.09
CA ASN A 317 27.36 -1.99 -13.75
C ASN A 317 26.66 -0.82 -13.03
N GLU A 318 27.42 0.22 -12.70
CA GLU A 318 26.89 1.41 -12.03
C GLU A 318 26.03 2.26 -12.96
N GLU A 319 26.33 2.23 -14.26
CA GLU A 319 25.55 2.92 -15.28
C GLU A 319 24.35 2.06 -15.71
N PRO A 320 23.13 2.62 -15.66
CA PRO A 320 21.94 1.90 -16.07
C PRO A 320 21.92 1.51 -17.55
N LEU A 321 21.28 0.38 -17.81
CA LEU A 321 21.21 -0.20 -19.14
C LEU A 321 20.53 0.74 -20.13
N ASN A 322 21.23 1.05 -21.22
CA ASN A 322 20.70 1.82 -22.33
C ASN A 322 19.95 0.91 -23.31
N VAL A 323 18.68 1.19 -23.54
CA VAL A 323 17.81 0.39 -24.44
C VAL A 323 17.30 1.27 -25.57
N LYS A 324 17.34 0.74 -26.80
CA LYS A 324 16.70 1.38 -27.95
C LYS A 324 15.19 1.16 -27.87
N ALA A 325 14.44 2.23 -27.66
CA ALA A 325 12.98 2.22 -27.70
C ALA A 325 12.45 2.81 -29.01
N ARG A 326 11.17 2.51 -29.32
CA ARG A 326 10.44 3.12 -30.45
C ARG A 326 9.16 3.78 -29.94
N VAL A 327 8.87 4.98 -30.45
CA VAL A 327 7.58 5.65 -30.22
C VAL A 327 6.64 5.22 -31.33
N LEU A 328 5.54 4.55 -30.96
CA LEU A 328 4.54 4.12 -31.93
C LEU A 328 3.67 5.32 -32.33
N SER A 329 3.32 5.39 -33.61
CA SER A 329 2.33 6.36 -34.09
C SER A 329 0.99 6.11 -33.40
N PRO A 330 0.34 7.14 -32.83
CA PRO A 330 -0.94 6.95 -32.17
C PRO A 330 -2.01 6.53 -33.20
N PRO A 331 -2.94 5.62 -32.83
CA PRO A 331 -4.04 5.26 -33.71
C PRO A 331 -4.98 6.45 -33.90
N THR A 332 -5.61 6.54 -35.07
CA THR A 332 -6.64 7.56 -35.32
C THR A 332 -7.95 7.13 -34.67
N ILE A 333 -8.57 8.03 -33.92
CA ILE A 333 -9.87 7.81 -33.28
C ILE A 333 -10.97 8.27 -34.24
N VAL A 334 -11.87 7.36 -34.59
CA VAL A 334 -13.00 7.63 -35.50
C VAL A 334 -14.24 7.98 -34.68
N TYR A 335 -14.93 9.05 -35.09
CA TYR A 335 -16.24 9.48 -34.62
C TYR A 335 -17.24 9.45 -35.79
N ALA A 336 -18.55 9.53 -35.51
CA ALA A 336 -19.57 9.48 -36.56
C ALA A 336 -19.44 10.59 -37.61
N ASN A 337 -18.82 11.71 -37.24
CA ASN A 337 -18.69 12.89 -38.08
C ASN A 337 -17.25 13.40 -38.23
N GLY A 338 -16.25 12.52 -38.07
CA GLY A 338 -14.86 12.87 -38.33
C GLY A 338 -13.87 12.04 -37.53
N ASN A 339 -12.59 12.38 -37.67
CA ASN A 339 -11.49 11.64 -37.07
C ASN A 339 -10.62 12.57 -36.22
N VAL A 340 -10.03 12.01 -35.16
CA VAL A 340 -9.11 12.72 -34.26
C VAL A 340 -7.84 11.92 -34.13
N ALA A 341 -6.70 12.56 -34.43
CA ALA A 341 -5.39 12.00 -34.15
C ALA A 341 -4.97 12.40 -32.71
N PRO A 342 -4.77 11.45 -31.79
CA PRO A 342 -4.23 11.73 -30.47
C PRO A 342 -2.84 12.36 -30.56
N ARG A 343 -2.50 13.18 -29.57
CA ARG A 343 -1.16 13.75 -29.37
C ARG A 343 -0.72 13.50 -27.94
N ASP A 344 0.51 13.01 -27.77
CA ASP A 344 1.10 12.72 -26.45
C ASP A 344 0.21 11.82 -25.57
N GLY A 345 -0.46 10.85 -26.18
CA GLY A 345 -1.38 9.93 -25.50
C GLY A 345 -2.71 10.54 -25.09
N LEU A 346 -2.99 11.80 -25.48
CA LEU A 346 -4.19 12.53 -25.14
C LEU A 346 -5.01 12.85 -26.39
N TRP A 347 -6.33 12.81 -26.25
CA TRP A 347 -7.25 13.43 -27.20
C TRP A 347 -8.36 14.10 -26.41
N ARG A 348 -8.88 15.19 -26.95
CA ARG A 348 -10.12 15.81 -26.44
C ARG A 348 -11.23 15.51 -27.39
N LEU A 349 -12.42 15.28 -26.85
CA LEU A 349 -13.62 15.12 -27.65
C LEU A 349 -13.86 16.43 -28.43
N PRO A 350 -13.81 16.44 -29.78
CA PRO A 350 -14.07 17.66 -30.54
C PRO A 350 -15.47 18.20 -30.20
N LYS A 351 -15.66 19.52 -30.17
CA LYS A 351 -16.94 20.12 -29.70
C LYS A 351 -18.18 19.59 -30.42
N ALA A 352 -18.08 19.33 -31.73
CA ALA A 352 -19.18 18.81 -32.54
C ALA A 352 -19.16 17.28 -32.69
N ALA A 353 -18.19 16.58 -32.07
CA ALA A 353 -18.04 15.14 -32.29
C ALA A 353 -19.24 14.35 -31.74
N LYS A 354 -19.70 13.42 -32.57
CA LYS A 354 -20.81 12.51 -32.32
C LYS A 354 -20.29 11.09 -32.14
N TYR A 355 -20.81 10.36 -31.16
CA TYR A 355 -20.48 8.94 -31.01
C TYR A 355 -20.99 8.16 -32.22
N ILE A 356 -20.25 7.11 -32.61
CA ILE A 356 -20.59 6.23 -33.74
C ILE A 356 -21.94 5.54 -33.47
N SER A 357 -22.10 5.00 -32.26
CA SER A 357 -23.35 4.41 -31.82
C SER A 357 -24.27 5.48 -31.24
N THR A 358 -25.51 5.50 -31.72
CA THR A 358 -26.59 6.29 -31.13
C THR A 358 -27.27 5.48 -30.03
N ALA A 359 -27.68 6.14 -28.97
CA ALA A 359 -28.54 5.55 -27.94
C ALA A 359 -29.71 6.51 -27.64
N SER A 360 -30.82 5.95 -27.20
CA SER A 360 -31.98 6.73 -26.77
C SER A 360 -32.49 6.21 -25.44
N CYS A 361 -32.83 7.12 -24.54
CA CYS A 361 -33.45 6.80 -23.27
C CYS A 361 -34.66 7.69 -23.05
N GLN A 362 -35.85 7.07 -23.02
CA GLN A 362 -37.13 7.79 -22.97
C GLN A 362 -37.65 7.94 -21.55
N LYS A 363 -37.30 7.00 -20.67
CA LYS A 363 -37.76 6.98 -19.28
C LYS A 363 -36.58 6.96 -18.34
N TRP A 364 -36.27 8.10 -17.73
CA TRP A 364 -35.25 8.18 -16.68
C TRP A 364 -35.64 9.19 -15.61
N ILE A 365 -34.99 9.07 -14.46
CA ILE A 365 -35.23 9.91 -13.28
C ILE A 365 -33.92 10.46 -12.74
N ALA A 366 -33.99 11.63 -12.09
CA ALA A 366 -32.86 12.28 -11.43
C ALA A 366 -33.17 12.39 -9.94
N VAL A 367 -32.26 11.99 -9.07
CA VAL A 367 -32.52 11.78 -7.65
C VAL A 367 -31.49 12.56 -6.86
N LEU A 368 -31.93 13.50 -6.02
CA LEU A 368 -31.05 14.21 -5.12
C LEU A 368 -31.07 13.56 -3.74
N LEU A 369 -29.91 13.11 -3.28
CA LEU A 369 -29.72 12.47 -1.99
C LEU A 369 -29.30 13.54 -0.99
N GLU A 370 -30.21 13.98 -0.13
CA GLU A 370 -29.96 15.07 0.83
C GLU A 370 -29.53 14.60 2.24
N TYR A 371 -29.22 13.31 2.41
CA TYR A 371 -28.83 12.77 3.71
C TYR A 371 -27.59 13.49 4.28
N HIS A 372 -27.67 13.90 5.55
CA HIS A 372 -26.57 14.46 6.34
C HIS A 372 -25.91 15.75 5.81
N LEU A 373 -26.57 16.51 4.94
CA LEU A 373 -26.07 17.83 4.58
C LEU A 373 -26.30 18.85 5.72
N PRO A 374 -25.29 19.65 6.12
CA PRO A 374 -25.46 20.73 7.09
C PRO A 374 -26.42 21.82 6.60
N ARG A 375 -26.59 21.93 5.27
CA ARG A 375 -27.50 22.83 4.57
C ARG A 375 -28.07 22.12 3.35
N PRO A 376 -29.38 22.26 3.06
CA PRO A 376 -29.99 21.64 1.87
C PRO A 376 -29.30 22.15 0.60
N PHE A 377 -29.17 21.27 -0.38
CA PHE A 377 -28.61 21.64 -1.68
C PHE A 377 -29.67 22.41 -2.48
N ASP A 378 -29.23 23.36 -3.32
CA ASP A 378 -30.15 24.11 -4.15
C ASP A 378 -30.74 23.22 -5.25
N LEU A 379 -32.00 22.83 -5.08
CA LEU A 379 -32.73 22.01 -6.06
C LEU A 379 -32.76 22.65 -7.45
N GLY A 380 -32.82 23.99 -7.53
CA GLY A 380 -32.77 24.71 -8.80
C GLY A 380 -31.44 24.52 -9.54
N LYS A 381 -30.32 24.38 -8.81
CA LYS A 381 -29.04 24.01 -9.42
C LYS A 381 -29.05 22.56 -9.91
N PHE A 382 -29.68 21.64 -9.19
CA PHE A 382 -29.78 20.24 -9.63
C PHE A 382 -30.64 20.11 -10.90
N GLU A 383 -31.75 20.81 -10.97
CA GLU A 383 -32.60 20.90 -12.16
C GLU A 383 -31.86 21.54 -13.34
N ALA A 384 -31.15 22.64 -13.10
CA ALA A 384 -30.31 23.29 -14.12
C ALA A 384 -29.23 22.34 -14.65
N PHE A 385 -28.61 21.56 -13.77
CA PHE A 385 -27.65 20.54 -14.18
C PHE A 385 -28.30 19.46 -15.05
N CYS A 386 -29.48 18.97 -14.69
CA CYS A 386 -30.19 17.96 -15.49
C CYS A 386 -30.46 18.46 -16.91
N ARG A 387 -30.91 19.71 -17.06
CA ARG A 387 -31.11 20.34 -18.38
C ARG A 387 -29.81 20.43 -19.18
N ILE A 388 -28.75 20.94 -18.57
CA ILE A 388 -27.42 21.03 -19.20
C ILE A 388 -26.89 19.65 -19.60
N PHE A 389 -27.17 18.62 -18.79
CA PHE A 389 -26.80 17.24 -19.06
C PHE A 389 -27.55 16.64 -20.25
N VAL A 390 -28.86 16.88 -20.36
CA VAL A 390 -29.67 16.48 -21.52
C VAL A 390 -29.17 17.16 -22.80
N ASP A 391 -28.91 18.46 -22.75
CA ASP A 391 -28.41 19.23 -23.89
C ASP A 391 -27.05 18.69 -24.41
N GLU A 392 -26.12 18.41 -23.49
CA GLU A 392 -24.83 17.83 -23.86
C GLU A 392 -25.01 16.40 -24.41
N ALA A 393 -25.87 15.58 -23.82
CA ALA A 393 -26.17 14.24 -24.33
C ALA A 393 -26.70 14.26 -25.76
N HIS A 394 -27.66 15.15 -26.06
CA HIS A 394 -28.22 15.30 -27.41
C HIS A 394 -27.16 15.70 -28.43
N THR A 395 -26.28 16.61 -28.04
CA THR A 395 -25.14 17.05 -28.87
C THR A 395 -24.23 15.88 -29.25
N ARG A 396 -24.17 14.83 -28.41
CA ARG A 396 -23.30 13.66 -28.55
C ARG A 396 -23.97 12.40 -29.11
N SER A 397 -25.14 12.51 -29.73
CA SER A 397 -25.91 11.36 -30.26
C SER A 397 -26.60 10.48 -29.20
N LEU A 398 -26.77 10.99 -27.97
CA LEU A 398 -27.59 10.37 -26.94
C LEU A 398 -28.91 11.12 -26.83
N SER A 399 -30.01 10.52 -27.27
CA SER A 399 -31.35 11.10 -27.14
C SER A 399 -31.91 10.80 -25.75
N LEU A 400 -31.77 11.72 -24.80
CA LEU A 400 -32.41 11.64 -23.48
C LEU A 400 -33.71 12.44 -23.45
N ALA A 401 -34.80 11.88 -22.95
CA ALA A 401 -35.99 12.67 -22.60
C ALA A 401 -35.70 13.63 -21.42
N GLU A 402 -36.64 14.48 -21.05
CA GLU A 402 -36.58 15.18 -19.75
C GLU A 402 -36.79 14.19 -18.59
N PRO A 403 -36.15 14.38 -17.43
CA PRO A 403 -36.31 13.46 -16.30
C PRO A 403 -37.74 13.50 -15.75
N GLN A 404 -38.32 12.33 -15.48
CA GLN A 404 -39.74 12.21 -15.14
C GLN A 404 -40.08 12.71 -13.72
N ALA A 405 -39.12 12.68 -12.78
CA ALA A 405 -39.29 13.20 -11.43
C ALA A 405 -37.97 13.23 -10.64
N VAL A 406 -37.99 14.00 -9.53
CA VAL A 406 -36.95 14.03 -8.49
C VAL A 406 -37.51 13.49 -7.18
N PHE A 407 -37.02 12.34 -6.72
CA PHE A 407 -37.55 11.61 -5.55
C PHE A 407 -36.47 11.23 -4.53
N ASN A 408 -36.87 10.71 -3.35
CA ASN A 408 -36.02 10.16 -2.28
C ASN A 408 -35.94 8.61 -2.35
N LEU A 409 -34.82 8.02 -1.89
CA LEU A 409 -34.30 6.67 -2.19
C LEU A 409 -35.18 5.46 -1.86
N GLU A 410 -35.92 5.48 -0.75
CA GLU A 410 -36.45 4.21 -0.19
C GLU A 410 -37.60 3.59 -0.98
N LYS A 411 -38.39 4.37 -1.70
CA LYS A 411 -39.49 3.88 -2.55
C LYS A 411 -39.11 3.76 -4.02
N LEU A 412 -37.96 4.32 -4.39
CA LEU A 412 -37.65 4.63 -5.77
C LEU A 412 -37.35 3.41 -6.64
N TYR A 413 -36.63 2.42 -6.13
CA TYR A 413 -36.08 1.38 -6.99
C TYR A 413 -37.11 0.34 -7.42
N MET A 414 -37.97 -0.10 -6.50
CA MET A 414 -39.02 -1.07 -6.84
C MET A 414 -40.09 -0.45 -7.73
N ASP A 415 -40.37 0.84 -7.54
CA ASP A 415 -41.32 1.56 -8.38
C ASP A 415 -40.69 1.91 -9.75
N ALA A 416 -39.41 2.29 -9.80
CA ALA A 416 -38.69 2.53 -11.06
C ALA A 416 -38.61 1.28 -11.94
N VAL A 417 -38.37 0.09 -11.36
CA VAL A 417 -38.39 -1.17 -12.11
C VAL A 417 -39.81 -1.49 -12.62
N ARG A 418 -40.86 -1.24 -11.81
CA ARG A 418 -42.25 -1.46 -12.23
C ARG A 418 -42.70 -0.49 -13.33
N GLU A 419 -42.24 0.75 -13.29
CA GLU A 419 -42.61 1.82 -14.24
C GLU A 419 -41.82 1.77 -15.56
N GLY A 420 -40.82 0.87 -15.63
CA GLY A 420 -39.97 0.69 -16.80
C GLY A 420 -39.01 1.87 -17.00
N ILE A 421 -38.47 2.40 -15.90
CA ILE A 421 -37.36 3.35 -15.95
C ILE A 421 -36.13 2.64 -16.51
N GLU A 422 -35.38 3.32 -17.37
CA GLU A 422 -34.22 2.77 -18.08
C GLU A 422 -32.89 3.27 -17.49
N PHE A 423 -32.90 4.39 -16.77
CA PHE A 423 -31.71 5.03 -16.20
C PHE A 423 -32.04 5.87 -14.96
N THR A 424 -31.10 5.96 -14.02
CA THR A 424 -31.17 6.93 -12.92
C THR A 424 -29.87 7.68 -12.70
N LEU A 425 -30.00 8.99 -12.57
CA LEU A 425 -28.94 9.91 -12.17
C LEU A 425 -29.08 10.25 -10.68
N PHE A 426 -28.06 9.97 -9.87
CA PHE A 426 -28.01 10.32 -8.44
C PHE A 426 -27.10 11.51 -8.20
N GLY A 427 -27.62 12.59 -7.64
CA GLY A 427 -26.84 13.66 -7.00
C GLY A 427 -26.61 13.32 -5.52
N HIS A 428 -25.37 13.35 -5.03
CA HIS A 428 -25.08 13.01 -3.63
C HIS A 428 -24.00 13.90 -2.99
N PRO A 429 -23.93 14.01 -1.66
CA PRO A 429 -22.92 14.80 -0.96
C PRO A 429 -21.51 14.23 -1.14
N ASP A 430 -20.49 15.09 -1.14
CA ASP A 430 -19.08 14.68 -1.32
C ASP A 430 -18.58 13.70 -0.26
N ALA A 431 -19.10 13.80 0.98
CA ALA A 431 -18.66 13.00 2.12
C ALA A 431 -19.28 11.60 2.17
N GLU A 432 -20.24 11.29 1.30
CA GLU A 432 -21.08 10.09 1.42
C GLU A 432 -20.51 8.92 0.60
N THR A 433 -19.85 7.97 1.28
CA THR A 433 -19.26 6.77 0.65
C THR A 433 -20.12 5.52 0.80
N VAL A 434 -21.03 5.47 1.76
CA VAL A 434 -21.81 4.26 2.08
C VAL A 434 -22.95 4.07 1.08
N LEU A 435 -23.67 5.15 0.75
CA LEU A 435 -24.77 5.09 -0.23
C LEU A 435 -24.32 4.64 -1.62
N HIS A 436 -23.13 5.05 -2.08
CA HIS A 436 -22.60 4.60 -3.37
C HIS A 436 -22.46 3.07 -3.45
N SER A 437 -22.02 2.43 -2.36
CA SER A 437 -21.90 0.98 -2.29
C SER A 437 -23.27 0.29 -2.36
N HIS A 438 -24.29 0.85 -1.70
CA HIS A 438 -25.66 0.34 -1.80
C HIS A 438 -26.22 0.49 -3.22
N ILE A 439 -26.10 1.68 -3.83
CA ILE A 439 -26.54 1.93 -5.21
C ILE A 439 -25.92 0.92 -6.18
N LYS A 440 -24.59 0.69 -6.09
CA LYS A 440 -23.89 -0.26 -6.94
C LYS A 440 -24.25 -1.73 -6.67
N THR A 441 -24.61 -2.07 -5.44
CA THR A 441 -25.13 -3.41 -5.12
C THR A 441 -26.49 -3.63 -5.79
N PHE A 442 -27.35 -2.61 -5.78
CA PHE A 442 -28.66 -2.66 -6.43
C PHE A 442 -28.59 -2.67 -7.96
N GLU A 443 -27.73 -1.85 -8.56
CA GLU A 443 -27.44 -1.87 -10.00
C GLU A 443 -27.09 -3.29 -10.47
N ARG A 444 -26.27 -4.02 -9.72
CA ARG A 444 -25.94 -5.43 -10.02
C ARG A 444 -27.13 -6.37 -9.84
N LYS A 445 -27.91 -6.18 -8.78
CA LYS A 445 -29.05 -7.06 -8.47
C LYS A 445 -30.19 -6.95 -9.49
N PHE A 446 -30.43 -5.74 -9.99
CA PHE A 446 -31.56 -5.45 -10.88
C PHE A 446 -31.15 -5.13 -12.32
N LEU A 447 -29.85 -5.21 -12.64
CA LEU A 447 -29.27 -4.85 -13.95
C LEU A 447 -29.71 -3.45 -14.41
N PHE A 448 -29.75 -2.53 -13.45
CA PHE A 448 -30.35 -1.21 -13.63
C PHE A 448 -29.27 -0.12 -13.70
N PRO A 449 -29.16 0.64 -14.80
CA PRO A 449 -28.06 1.59 -15.00
C PRO A 449 -28.16 2.79 -14.07
N THR A 450 -27.07 3.05 -13.32
CA THR A 450 -27.00 4.23 -12.44
C THR A 450 -25.76 5.07 -12.71
N GLN A 451 -25.93 6.39 -12.65
CA GLN A 451 -24.81 7.34 -12.67
C GLN A 451 -24.88 8.22 -11.42
N CYS A 452 -23.80 8.26 -10.65
CA CYS A 452 -23.69 9.12 -9.47
C CYS A 452 -22.84 10.36 -9.79
N VAL A 453 -23.24 11.53 -9.29
CA VAL A 453 -22.53 12.80 -9.43
C VAL A 453 -22.54 13.50 -8.08
N ARG A 454 -21.39 14.05 -7.68
CA ARG A 454 -21.29 14.78 -6.41
C ARG A 454 -21.90 16.17 -6.51
N THR A 455 -22.47 16.67 -5.43
CA THR A 455 -23.04 18.03 -5.35
C THR A 455 -22.03 19.12 -5.73
N SER A 456 -20.77 19.03 -5.28
CA SER A 456 -19.71 19.97 -5.70
C SER A 456 -19.44 19.96 -7.21
N THR A 457 -19.61 18.79 -7.85
CA THR A 457 -19.43 18.66 -9.30
C THR A 457 -20.62 19.26 -10.04
N ILE A 458 -21.84 19.06 -9.54
CA ILE A 458 -23.07 19.67 -10.06
C ILE A 458 -22.92 21.20 -10.08
N GLU A 459 -22.56 21.82 -8.96
CA GLU A 459 -22.39 23.28 -8.88
C GLU A 459 -21.36 23.78 -9.86
N ARG A 460 -20.17 23.18 -9.90
CA ARG A 460 -19.11 23.61 -10.82
C ARG A 460 -19.49 23.48 -12.29
N VAL A 461 -20.36 22.54 -12.66
CA VAL A 461 -20.84 22.41 -14.03
C VAL A 461 -21.87 23.50 -14.34
N VAL A 462 -22.82 23.73 -13.44
CA VAL A 462 -23.86 24.78 -13.57
C VAL A 462 -23.23 26.17 -13.64
N ASP A 463 -22.20 26.41 -12.82
CA ASP A 463 -21.43 27.66 -12.81
C ASP A 463 -20.48 27.80 -14.02
N GLY A 464 -20.47 26.83 -14.95
CA GLY A 464 -19.67 26.85 -16.17
C GLY A 464 -18.17 26.55 -15.98
N GLN A 465 -17.75 26.15 -14.78
CA GLN A 465 -16.34 25.93 -14.43
C GLN A 465 -15.81 24.54 -14.82
N SER A 466 -16.68 23.57 -15.14
CA SER A 466 -16.31 22.15 -15.30
C SER A 466 -16.94 21.47 -16.53
N LYS A 467 -16.95 22.13 -17.69
CA LYS A 467 -17.52 21.54 -18.93
C LYS A 467 -16.94 20.16 -19.30
N LEU A 468 -15.63 19.96 -19.15
CA LEU A 468 -14.98 18.67 -19.45
C LEU A 468 -15.51 17.54 -18.56
N THR A 469 -15.85 17.84 -17.30
CA THR A 469 -16.40 16.85 -16.38
C THR A 469 -17.77 16.37 -16.86
N LEU A 470 -18.60 17.28 -17.35
CA LEU A 470 -19.89 16.95 -17.94
C LEU A 470 -19.74 16.04 -19.17
N GLU A 471 -18.83 16.40 -20.09
CA GLU A 471 -18.53 15.59 -21.28
C GLU A 471 -18.11 14.15 -20.88
N ASN A 472 -17.29 14.01 -19.83
CA ASN A 472 -16.88 12.72 -19.30
C ASN A 472 -18.02 11.94 -18.64
N ILE A 473 -18.99 12.61 -17.99
CA ILE A 473 -20.18 11.95 -17.41
C ILE A 473 -21.05 11.39 -18.54
N VAL A 474 -21.28 12.17 -19.60
CA VAL A 474 -22.05 11.71 -20.78
C VAL A 474 -21.33 10.54 -21.48
N ALA A 475 -20.00 10.60 -21.62
CA ALA A 475 -19.21 9.52 -22.19
C ALA A 475 -19.35 8.21 -21.39
N LYS A 476 -19.35 8.29 -20.06
CA LYS A 476 -19.58 7.14 -19.17
C LYS A 476 -20.97 6.55 -19.35
N LEU A 477 -22.00 7.39 -19.44
CA LEU A 477 -23.36 6.92 -19.67
C LEU A 477 -23.44 6.15 -21.00
N MET A 478 -22.95 6.73 -22.10
CA MET A 478 -22.92 6.07 -23.41
C MET A 478 -22.20 4.71 -23.37
N SER A 479 -21.10 4.62 -22.65
CA SER A 479 -20.36 3.36 -22.49
C SER A 479 -21.19 2.29 -21.76
N ASN A 480 -21.89 2.66 -20.70
CA ASN A 480 -22.76 1.73 -19.96
C ASN A 480 -23.92 1.22 -20.83
N TRP A 481 -24.52 2.09 -21.65
CA TRP A 481 -25.59 1.72 -22.57
C TRP A 481 -25.13 0.73 -23.64
N VAL A 482 -23.94 0.93 -24.22
CA VAL A 482 -23.37 0.00 -25.21
C VAL A 482 -23.12 -1.38 -24.57
N VAL A 483 -22.64 -1.45 -23.33
CA VAL A 483 -22.44 -2.72 -22.63
C VAL A 483 -23.76 -3.47 -22.40
N ILE A 484 -24.83 -2.74 -22.06
CA ILE A 484 -26.15 -3.34 -21.84
C ILE A 484 -26.75 -3.84 -23.16
N ILE A 485 -26.68 -3.04 -24.23
CA ILE A 485 -27.14 -3.44 -25.56
C ILE A 485 -26.41 -4.70 -26.05
N ILE A 486 -25.10 -4.82 -25.81
CA ILE A 486 -24.30 -6.00 -26.16
C ILE A 486 -24.61 -7.20 -25.27
N ALA A 487 -24.95 -7.00 -23.98
CA ALA A 487 -25.29 -8.10 -23.07
C ALA A 487 -26.68 -8.72 -23.32
N PHE A 488 -27.55 -8.01 -24.03
CA PHE A 488 -28.90 -8.46 -24.42
C PHE A 488 -29.01 -8.93 -25.88
N LEU A 489 -27.92 -8.86 -26.65
CA LEU A 489 -27.75 -9.50 -27.97
C LEU A 489 -26.97 -10.81 -27.80
#